data_AF-A0A7K2JKU7-F1
#
_entry.id   AF-A0A7K2JKU7-F1
#
_cell.length_a   1.000
_cell.length_b   1.000
_cell.length_c   1.000
_cell.angle_alpha   90.00
_cell.angle_beta   90.00
_cell.angle_gamma   90.00
#
_symmetry.space_group_name_H-M   'P 1'
#
loop_
_entity.id
_entity.type
_entity.pdbx_description
1 polymer ?
#
loop_
_entity_poly.entity_id
_entity_poly.type
_entity_poly.pdbx_seq_one_letter_code
_entity_poly.pdbx_strand_id
1 'polypeptide(L)'
;MVADGDGVEPARVPAVLLPVREALPVLTRARADASGHRAAVFWGAVAVEALHLVARGLLLPGLSETDHDAWRAGPLDARDTERIRHLAAAMPPEAHAVPVDGAGPPRLPDPERLVRAFLDAVADTLPRTPAATLVTDGPAYAAAEPRQLPELHSWAADVAAGHDTGVRLSLRVEVRDLPADSGDASPAFRAVPQVHSVSDPALVADTAEVWSGAVGDAFGTRARMDTLLALRRAARTWPPLAPLLSAAVPEAVDLADEEITELLGAGTRALAGAGVDVHWPRELARDLTTRAEVGPPDGEPVPGAASEKGGTSFGEGGPSFLSADALLAFDWWFALGGEQLTRDELDRLAEANRPVVRLRDRWVLVDPEEVRRARARQDSRYCSAR
;
A
#
# COMPACT_ATOMS: atom_id res chain seq x y z
N MET A 1 -18.14 25.10 -33.52
CA MET A 1 -18.41 24.70 -34.91
C MET A 1 -19.81 25.16 -35.28
N VAL A 2 -20.03 25.66 -36.49
CA VAL A 2 -21.38 25.98 -37.00
C VAL A 2 -21.65 25.06 -38.18
N ALA A 3 -22.87 24.49 -38.24
CA ALA A 3 -23.30 23.71 -39.38
C ALA A 3 -23.72 24.69 -40.49
N ASP A 4 -23.01 24.67 -41.61
CA ASP A 4 -23.48 25.27 -42.86
C ASP A 4 -23.93 24.14 -43.79
N GLY A 5 -24.81 24.42 -44.75
CA GLY A 5 -25.52 23.43 -45.56
C GLY A 5 -24.65 22.39 -46.30
N ASP A 6 -23.33 22.60 -46.35
CA ASP A 6 -22.34 21.71 -46.99
C ASP A 6 -21.22 21.19 -46.05
N GLY A 7 -21.26 21.47 -44.72
CA GLY A 7 -20.21 20.98 -43.81
C GLY A 7 -20.19 21.56 -42.40
N VAL A 8 -19.13 21.22 -41.64
CA VAL A 8 -18.90 21.68 -40.26
C VAL A 8 -17.64 22.55 -40.25
N GLU A 9 -17.80 23.86 -40.01
CA GLU A 9 -16.67 24.80 -40.02
C GLU A 9 -16.33 25.35 -38.62
N PRO A 10 -15.04 25.58 -38.33
CA PRO A 10 -14.61 26.23 -37.10
C PRO A 10 -14.98 27.71 -37.13
N ALA A 11 -15.73 28.15 -36.12
CA ALA A 11 -16.10 29.55 -35.93
C ALA A 11 -15.38 30.11 -34.70
N ARG A 12 -14.86 31.33 -34.81
CA ARG A 12 -14.33 32.07 -33.67
C ARG A 12 -15.46 32.70 -32.89
N VAL A 13 -15.51 32.44 -31.59
CA VAL A 13 -16.48 33.02 -30.66
C VAL A 13 -15.73 33.78 -29.56
N PRO A 14 -16.22 34.93 -29.11
CA PRO A 14 -15.71 35.56 -27.89
C PRO A 14 -15.88 34.60 -26.71
N ALA A 15 -14.82 34.41 -25.93
CA ALA A 15 -14.81 33.51 -24.78
C ALA A 15 -14.08 34.17 -23.59
N VAL A 16 -14.51 33.81 -22.38
CA VAL A 16 -13.81 34.16 -21.13
C VAL A 16 -13.05 32.92 -20.67
N LEU A 17 -11.75 33.07 -20.46
CA LEU A 17 -10.91 32.02 -19.89
C LEU A 17 -10.87 32.19 -18.38
N LEU A 18 -11.25 31.13 -17.65
CA LEU A 18 -11.24 31.10 -16.19
C LEU A 18 -10.23 30.05 -15.70
N PRO A 19 -9.38 30.39 -14.73
CA PRO A 19 -8.62 29.38 -13.99
C PRO A 19 -9.57 28.36 -13.35
N VAL A 20 -9.14 27.10 -13.25
CA VAL A 20 -9.97 26.02 -12.66
C VAL A 20 -10.49 26.39 -11.27
N ARG A 21 -9.65 27.04 -10.45
CA ARG A 21 -10.02 27.54 -9.12
C ARG A 21 -11.24 28.47 -9.14
N GLU A 22 -11.33 29.35 -10.13
CA GLU A 22 -12.42 30.30 -10.29
C GLU A 22 -13.64 29.67 -10.99
N ALA A 23 -13.41 28.71 -11.88
CA ALA A 23 -14.45 27.98 -12.57
C ALA A 23 -15.24 27.05 -11.63
N LEU A 24 -14.60 26.44 -10.63
CA LEU A 24 -15.22 25.44 -9.75
C LEU A 24 -16.49 25.94 -9.03
N PRO A 25 -16.51 27.10 -8.36
CA PRO A 25 -17.73 27.64 -7.74
C PRO A 25 -18.84 27.95 -8.75
N VAL A 26 -18.49 28.33 -9.98
CA VAL A 26 -19.47 28.65 -11.04
C VAL A 26 -20.09 27.36 -11.57
N LEU A 27 -19.26 26.37 -11.90
CA LEU A 27 -19.69 25.07 -12.45
C LEU A 27 -20.53 24.27 -11.46
N THR A 28 -20.12 24.22 -10.19
CA THR A 28 -20.87 23.52 -9.14
C THR A 28 -22.26 24.12 -8.91
N ARG A 29 -22.42 25.44 -9.03
CA ARG A 29 -23.75 26.10 -9.01
C ARG A 29 -24.55 25.84 -10.28
N ALA A 30 -23.91 25.91 -11.44
CA ALA A 30 -24.57 25.66 -12.73
C ALA A 30 -25.19 24.26 -12.81
N ARG A 31 -24.55 23.25 -12.20
CA ARG A 31 -25.11 21.89 -12.08
C ARG A 31 -26.49 21.85 -11.42
N ALA A 32 -26.73 22.71 -10.44
CA ALA A 32 -27.97 22.73 -9.67
C ALA A 32 -29.08 23.56 -10.33
N ASP A 33 -28.75 24.28 -11.41
CA ASP A 33 -29.71 25.10 -12.14
C ASP A 33 -30.43 24.26 -13.21
N ALA A 34 -31.73 24.02 -13.00
CA ALA A 34 -32.57 23.29 -13.93
C ALA A 34 -32.73 23.98 -15.30
N SER A 35 -32.43 25.28 -15.38
CA SER A 35 -32.43 26.08 -16.61
C SER A 35 -31.02 26.34 -17.18
N GLY A 36 -29.99 25.75 -16.56
CA GLY A 36 -28.60 25.93 -16.97
C GLY A 36 -28.31 25.38 -18.37
N HIS A 37 -27.37 26.01 -19.07
CA HIS A 37 -26.89 25.53 -20.37
C HIS A 37 -26.31 24.11 -20.22
N ARG A 38 -26.67 23.18 -21.12
CA ARG A 38 -26.33 21.74 -21.02
C ARG A 38 -24.85 21.48 -20.77
N ALA A 39 -23.96 22.20 -21.47
CA ALA A 39 -22.51 22.09 -21.28
C ALA A 39 -22.06 22.53 -19.87
N ALA A 40 -22.64 23.59 -19.32
CA ALA A 40 -22.30 24.07 -17.98
C ALA A 40 -22.80 23.12 -16.88
N VAL A 41 -24.01 22.56 -17.06
CA VAL A 41 -24.54 21.52 -16.16
C VAL A 41 -23.67 20.27 -16.20
N PHE A 42 -23.26 19.84 -17.40
CA PHE A 42 -22.35 18.71 -17.60
C PHE A 42 -20.99 18.92 -16.92
N TRP A 43 -20.30 20.03 -17.20
CA TRP A 43 -19.00 20.32 -16.58
C TRP A 43 -19.13 20.56 -15.07
N GLY A 44 -20.27 21.05 -14.60
CA GLY A 44 -20.63 21.07 -13.18
C GLY A 44 -20.78 19.67 -12.57
N ALA A 45 -21.30 18.70 -13.32
CA ALA A 45 -21.35 17.32 -12.88
C ALA A 45 -19.96 16.69 -12.73
N VAL A 46 -19.10 16.90 -13.74
CA VAL A 46 -17.70 16.45 -13.72
C VAL A 46 -16.91 17.13 -12.58
N ALA A 47 -17.12 18.43 -12.36
CA ALA A 47 -16.49 19.18 -11.26
C ALA A 47 -16.80 18.58 -9.88
N VAL A 48 -18.04 18.20 -9.62
CA VAL A 48 -18.42 17.55 -8.36
C VAL A 48 -17.76 16.18 -8.21
N GLU A 49 -17.64 15.41 -9.29
CA GLU A 49 -16.93 14.12 -9.25
C GLU A 49 -15.44 14.32 -8.95
N ALA A 50 -14.79 15.30 -9.58
CA ALA A 50 -13.41 15.67 -9.30
C ALA A 50 -13.21 16.03 -7.82
N LEU A 51 -14.09 16.90 -7.29
CA LEU A 51 -14.07 17.28 -5.87
C LEU A 51 -14.26 16.10 -4.94
N HIS A 52 -15.08 15.11 -5.33
CA HIS A 52 -15.29 13.89 -4.55
C HIS A 52 -14.03 13.01 -4.51
N LEU A 53 -13.31 12.86 -5.64
CA LEU A 53 -12.04 12.14 -5.70
C LEU A 53 -10.98 12.83 -4.84
N VAL A 54 -10.86 14.16 -4.95
CA VAL A 54 -9.90 14.94 -4.15
C VAL A 54 -10.25 14.90 -2.65
N ALA A 55 -11.54 14.97 -2.29
CA ALA A 55 -11.97 14.85 -0.89
C ALA A 55 -11.67 13.47 -0.29
N ARG A 56 -11.62 12.42 -1.11
CA ARG A 56 -11.16 11.07 -0.72
C ARG A 56 -9.63 10.96 -0.64
N GLY A 57 -8.89 12.01 -0.96
CA GLY A 57 -7.43 12.01 -0.99
C GLY A 57 -6.83 11.27 -2.18
N LEU A 58 -7.61 11.07 -3.27
CA LEU A 58 -7.14 10.38 -4.47
C LEU A 58 -6.37 11.35 -5.37
N LEU A 59 -5.14 11.61 -4.96
CA LEU A 59 -4.18 12.48 -5.63
C LEU A 59 -2.87 11.73 -5.82
N LEU A 60 -2.36 11.71 -7.05
CA LEU A 60 -1.04 11.17 -7.34
C LEU A 60 -0.10 12.25 -7.85
N PRO A 61 1.13 12.32 -7.35
CA PRO A 61 2.14 13.16 -7.96
C PRO A 61 2.56 12.55 -9.30
N GLY A 62 2.70 13.39 -10.32
CA GLY A 62 3.17 13.02 -11.63
C GLY A 62 3.85 14.19 -12.33
N LEU A 63 4.18 14.01 -13.61
CA LEU A 63 4.69 15.09 -14.44
C LEU A 63 3.76 15.32 -15.63
N SER A 64 3.65 16.57 -16.06
CA SER A 64 3.07 16.92 -17.35
C SER A 64 3.93 16.37 -18.50
N GLU A 65 3.41 16.40 -19.72
CA GLU A 65 4.16 16.03 -20.94
C GLU A 65 5.43 16.89 -21.15
N THR A 66 5.51 18.05 -20.49
CA THR A 66 6.64 18.98 -20.54
C THR A 66 7.50 18.94 -19.27
N ASP A 67 7.44 17.85 -18.51
CA ASP A 67 8.21 17.60 -17.28
C ASP A 67 7.95 18.61 -16.14
N HIS A 68 6.74 19.17 -16.05
CA HIS A 68 6.36 20.01 -14.91
C HIS A 68 5.65 19.18 -13.84
N ASP A 69 5.90 19.49 -12.58
CA ASP A 69 5.13 18.91 -11.47
C ASP A 69 3.62 19.08 -11.69
N ALA A 70 2.88 17.99 -11.54
CA ALA A 70 1.43 18.00 -11.68
C ALA A 70 0.82 16.95 -10.77
N TRP A 71 -0.24 17.30 -10.04
CA TRP A 71 -1.11 16.28 -9.47
C TRP A 71 -2.09 15.78 -10.53
N ARG A 72 -2.45 14.51 -10.39
CA ARG A 72 -3.50 13.88 -11.18
C ARG A 72 -4.47 13.13 -10.28
N ALA A 73 -5.71 12.95 -10.72
CA ALA A 73 -6.70 12.22 -9.97
C ALA A 73 -6.38 10.72 -9.99
N GLY A 74 -6.24 10.10 -8.82
CA GLY A 74 -6.01 8.66 -8.71
C GLY A 74 -5.40 8.22 -7.39
N PRO A 75 -5.20 6.92 -7.15
CA PRO A 75 -5.62 5.80 -8.01
C PRO A 75 -7.14 5.74 -8.14
N LEU A 76 -7.64 5.38 -9.33
CA LEU A 76 -9.07 5.26 -9.58
C LEU A 76 -9.48 3.79 -9.50
N ASP A 77 -10.47 3.47 -8.69
CA ASP A 77 -11.07 2.13 -8.72
C ASP A 77 -11.98 1.97 -9.96
N ALA A 78 -12.56 0.78 -10.16
CA ALA A 78 -13.44 0.62 -11.32
C ALA A 78 -14.78 1.33 -11.19
N ARG A 79 -15.28 1.58 -9.97
CA ARG A 79 -16.49 2.36 -9.81
C ARG A 79 -16.24 3.81 -10.23
N ASP A 80 -15.08 4.35 -9.86
CA ASP A 80 -14.62 5.68 -10.29
C ASP A 80 -14.45 5.71 -11.82
N THR A 81 -13.78 4.69 -12.38
CA THR A 81 -13.61 4.56 -13.83
C THR A 81 -14.94 4.46 -14.59
N GLU A 82 -15.89 3.68 -14.07
CA GLU A 82 -17.20 3.52 -14.70
C GLU A 82 -18.05 4.80 -14.63
N ARG A 83 -17.94 5.55 -13.53
CA ARG A 83 -18.55 6.89 -13.45
C ARG A 83 -17.97 7.84 -14.48
N ILE A 84 -16.65 7.81 -14.68
CA ILE A 84 -15.98 8.62 -15.71
C ILE A 84 -16.48 8.26 -17.09
N ARG A 85 -16.61 6.96 -17.41
CA ARG A 85 -17.17 6.51 -18.70
C ARG A 85 -18.62 6.94 -18.88
N HIS A 86 -19.46 6.83 -17.83
CA HIS A 86 -20.83 7.31 -17.89
C HIS A 86 -20.92 8.82 -18.12
N LEU A 87 -20.06 9.62 -17.47
CA LEU A 87 -19.97 11.05 -17.73
C LEU A 87 -19.53 11.30 -19.17
N ALA A 88 -18.46 10.66 -19.63
CA ALA A 88 -17.96 10.79 -21.00
C ALA A 88 -19.04 10.46 -22.06
N ALA A 89 -19.80 9.38 -21.86
CA ALA A 89 -20.90 8.98 -22.74
C ALA A 89 -22.08 9.96 -22.74
N ALA A 90 -22.28 10.70 -21.64
CA ALA A 90 -23.33 11.71 -21.50
C ALA A 90 -22.90 13.11 -21.97
N MET A 91 -21.67 13.27 -22.48
CA MET A 91 -21.14 14.57 -22.88
C MET A 91 -21.99 15.19 -24.02
N PRO A 92 -22.59 16.37 -23.79
CA PRO A 92 -23.37 17.03 -24.85
C PRO A 92 -22.41 17.64 -25.89
N PRO A 93 -22.79 17.73 -27.18
CA PRO A 93 -21.93 18.23 -28.26
C PRO A 93 -21.28 19.60 -27.98
N GLU A 94 -22.00 20.48 -27.28
CA GLU A 94 -21.53 21.82 -26.94
C GLU A 94 -20.45 21.81 -25.84
N ALA A 95 -20.24 20.69 -25.13
CA ALA A 95 -19.19 20.52 -24.14
C ALA A 95 -17.83 20.11 -24.73
N HIS A 96 -17.79 19.69 -26.00
CA HIS A 96 -16.54 19.33 -26.71
C HIS A 96 -15.85 20.53 -27.36
N ALA A 97 -16.39 21.75 -27.23
CA ALA A 97 -16.39 22.84 -28.22
C ALA A 97 -15.04 23.41 -28.69
N VAL A 98 -13.90 22.83 -28.31
CA VAL A 98 -12.58 23.14 -28.85
C VAL A 98 -12.12 21.96 -29.72
N PRO A 99 -12.04 22.13 -31.07
CA PRO A 99 -11.52 21.08 -31.94
C PRO A 99 -10.04 20.82 -31.65
N VAL A 100 -9.60 19.58 -31.90
CA VAL A 100 -8.20 19.19 -31.78
C VAL A 100 -7.44 19.75 -32.99
N ASP A 101 -6.29 20.37 -32.75
CA ASP A 101 -5.41 20.88 -33.80
C ASP A 101 -4.90 19.75 -34.70
N GLY A 102 -4.96 19.95 -36.03
CA GLY A 102 -4.46 18.98 -37.00
C GLY A 102 -4.64 19.41 -38.45
N ALA A 103 -3.83 18.84 -39.35
CA ALA A 103 -3.86 19.17 -40.79
C ALA A 103 -5.03 18.52 -41.57
N GLY A 104 -6.05 18.01 -40.87
CA GLY A 104 -7.16 17.24 -41.44
C GLY A 104 -8.54 17.85 -41.16
N PRO A 105 -9.63 17.12 -41.46
CA PRO A 105 -10.97 17.57 -41.12
C PRO A 105 -11.07 17.80 -39.59
N PRO A 106 -11.86 18.79 -39.14
CA PRO A 106 -11.94 19.14 -37.72
C PRO A 106 -12.43 17.94 -36.91
N ARG A 107 -11.67 17.58 -35.87
CA ARG A 107 -11.98 16.48 -34.95
C ARG A 107 -12.27 17.02 -33.57
N LEU A 108 -13.22 16.41 -32.87
CA LEU A 108 -13.49 16.70 -31.47
C LEU A 108 -12.58 15.86 -30.57
N PRO A 109 -12.24 16.35 -29.36
CA PRO A 109 -11.51 15.57 -28.38
C PRO A 109 -12.29 14.32 -27.97
N ASP A 110 -11.55 13.25 -27.65
CA ASP A 110 -12.12 12.06 -27.04
C ASP A 110 -12.77 12.44 -25.69
N PRO A 111 -14.07 12.10 -25.47
CA PRO A 111 -14.80 12.57 -24.29
C PRO A 111 -14.21 12.06 -22.99
N GLU A 112 -13.74 10.81 -22.95
CA GLU A 112 -13.17 10.22 -21.74
C GLU A 112 -11.83 10.91 -21.39
N ARG A 113 -10.96 11.13 -22.38
CA ARG A 113 -9.71 11.88 -22.20
C ARG A 113 -9.97 13.30 -21.72
N LEU A 114 -10.96 13.99 -22.27
CA LEU A 114 -11.29 15.36 -21.89
C LEU A 114 -11.82 15.45 -20.46
N VAL A 115 -12.68 14.51 -20.06
CA VAL A 115 -13.15 14.39 -18.66
C VAL A 115 -11.96 14.14 -17.73
N ARG A 116 -11.10 13.17 -18.03
CA ARG A 116 -9.92 12.85 -17.21
C ARG A 116 -8.98 14.05 -17.07
N ALA A 117 -8.67 14.75 -18.16
CA ALA A 117 -7.84 15.95 -18.12
C ALA A 117 -8.43 17.04 -17.22
N PHE A 118 -9.76 17.19 -17.20
CA PHE A 118 -10.41 18.12 -16.28
C PHE A 118 -10.35 17.66 -14.82
N LEU A 119 -10.50 16.36 -14.54
CA LEU A 119 -10.31 15.80 -13.20
C LEU A 119 -8.88 16.06 -12.70
N ASP A 120 -7.88 15.83 -13.55
CA ASP A 120 -6.47 16.07 -13.25
C ASP A 120 -6.19 17.56 -13.00
N ALA A 121 -6.80 18.46 -13.78
CA ALA A 121 -6.64 19.90 -13.56
C ALA A 121 -7.24 20.37 -12.22
N VAL A 122 -8.35 19.77 -11.78
CA VAL A 122 -8.91 20.02 -10.43
C VAL A 122 -7.99 19.45 -9.35
N ALA A 123 -7.50 18.23 -9.55
CA ALA A 123 -6.55 17.57 -8.66
C ALA A 123 -5.25 18.37 -8.49
N ASP A 124 -4.73 18.99 -9.55
CA ASP A 124 -3.54 19.86 -9.50
C ASP A 124 -3.79 21.20 -8.82
N THR A 125 -4.99 21.75 -8.96
CA THR A 125 -5.31 23.09 -8.46
C THR A 125 -5.49 23.15 -6.94
N LEU A 126 -6.07 22.11 -6.33
CA LEU A 126 -6.53 22.15 -4.94
C LEU A 126 -5.40 22.03 -3.88
N PRO A 127 -4.39 21.16 -4.04
CA PRO A 127 -3.28 21.06 -3.09
C PRO A 127 -2.39 22.31 -3.07
N ARG A 128 -2.29 23.02 -4.20
CA ARG A 128 -1.45 24.23 -4.39
C ARG A 128 -2.07 25.46 -3.72
N THR A 129 -2.12 25.46 -2.39
CA THR A 129 -2.58 26.60 -1.59
C THR A 129 -1.42 27.53 -1.24
N PRO A 130 -1.66 28.82 -0.94
CA PRO A 130 -0.59 29.73 -0.49
C PRO A 130 0.18 29.24 0.74
N ALA A 131 -0.42 28.36 1.55
CA ALA A 131 0.21 27.78 2.73
C ALA A 131 0.88 26.42 2.47
N ALA A 132 0.69 25.81 1.29
CA ALA A 132 1.19 24.47 1.00
C ALA A 132 2.72 24.41 1.12
N THR A 133 3.42 25.43 0.59
CA THR A 133 4.88 25.54 0.66
C THR A 133 5.44 25.73 2.06
N LEU A 134 4.60 26.08 3.05
CA LEU A 134 5.02 26.23 4.45
C LEU A 134 5.05 24.88 5.20
N VAL A 135 4.35 23.88 4.68
CA VAL A 135 4.19 22.56 5.32
C VAL A 135 4.82 21.43 4.51
N THR A 136 5.30 21.71 3.29
CA THR A 136 6.04 20.78 2.45
C THR A 136 7.54 21.09 2.47
N ASP A 137 8.36 20.06 2.25
CA ASP A 137 9.83 20.18 2.15
C ASP A 137 10.25 20.70 0.76
N GLY A 138 9.71 21.86 0.38
CA GLY A 138 10.02 22.54 -0.88
C GLY A 138 8.80 22.90 -1.75
N PRO A 139 9.05 23.57 -2.90
CA PRO A 139 8.00 24.10 -3.77
C PRO A 139 7.39 23.05 -4.72
N ALA A 140 8.02 21.89 -4.89
CA ALA A 140 7.52 20.83 -5.77
C ALA A 140 6.13 20.36 -5.32
N TYR A 141 5.18 20.32 -6.25
CA TYR A 141 3.78 19.93 -6.05
C TYR A 141 2.99 20.85 -5.09
N ALA A 142 3.60 21.91 -4.57
CA ALA A 142 3.02 22.78 -3.54
C ALA A 142 2.88 24.24 -4.02
N ALA A 143 3.83 24.73 -4.81
CA ALA A 143 3.81 26.08 -5.34
C ALA A 143 2.67 26.26 -6.37
N ALA A 144 2.13 27.47 -6.45
CA ALA A 144 1.12 27.80 -7.46
C ALA A 144 1.69 27.79 -8.89
N GLU A 145 2.95 28.18 -9.05
CA GLU A 145 3.65 28.09 -10.32
C GLU A 145 4.21 26.67 -10.53
N PRO A 146 3.91 26.04 -11.69
CA PRO A 146 4.46 24.73 -12.01
C PRO A 146 6.00 24.75 -12.05
N ARG A 147 6.63 23.67 -11.58
CA ARG A 147 8.09 23.51 -11.54
C ARG A 147 8.53 22.43 -12.50
N GLN A 148 9.51 22.75 -13.35
CA GLN A 148 10.12 21.76 -14.23
C GLN A 148 11.07 20.85 -13.42
N LEU A 149 10.82 19.54 -13.44
CA LEU A 149 11.52 18.52 -12.64
C LEU A 149 11.80 17.25 -13.50
N PRO A 150 12.58 17.36 -14.59
CA PRO A 150 12.84 16.23 -15.49
C PRO A 150 13.54 15.05 -14.80
N GLU A 151 14.29 15.30 -13.73
CA GLU A 151 14.92 14.27 -12.91
C GLU A 151 13.91 13.33 -12.24
N LEU A 152 12.66 13.76 -12.06
CA LEU A 152 11.59 12.94 -11.47
C LEU A 152 10.86 12.09 -12.51
N HIS A 153 11.22 12.12 -13.78
CA HIS A 153 10.48 11.43 -14.85
C HIS A 153 10.38 9.91 -14.62
N SER A 154 11.48 9.27 -14.23
CA SER A 154 11.48 7.84 -13.91
C SER A 154 10.63 7.52 -12.68
N TRP A 155 10.71 8.35 -11.64
CA TRP A 155 9.92 8.20 -10.42
C TRP A 155 8.42 8.43 -10.69
N ALA A 156 8.05 9.46 -11.45
CA ALA A 156 6.68 9.77 -11.81
C ALA A 156 6.07 8.68 -12.70
N ALA A 157 6.82 8.16 -13.68
CA ALA A 157 6.41 7.02 -14.48
C ALA A 157 6.19 5.76 -13.62
N ASP A 158 7.04 5.56 -12.60
CA ASP A 158 6.88 4.49 -11.64
C ASP A 158 5.62 4.67 -10.78
N VAL A 159 5.39 5.85 -10.19
CA VAL A 159 4.15 6.15 -9.44
C VAL A 159 2.93 5.92 -10.34
N ALA A 160 2.97 6.40 -11.59
CA ALA A 160 1.88 6.25 -12.53
C ALA A 160 1.56 4.80 -12.84
N ALA A 161 2.57 4.01 -13.17
CA ALA A 161 2.42 2.61 -13.51
C ALA A 161 1.99 1.72 -12.32
N GLY A 162 1.90 2.20 -11.08
CA GLY A 162 1.41 1.40 -9.93
C GLY A 162 -0.02 1.63 -9.57
N HIS A 163 -0.55 2.73 -10.07
CA HIS A 163 -1.84 3.27 -9.66
C HIS A 163 -2.80 3.38 -10.84
N ASP A 164 -2.30 3.46 -12.07
CA ASP A 164 -3.09 3.39 -13.31
C ASP A 164 -3.26 1.97 -13.85
N THR A 165 -2.54 1.01 -13.28
CA THR A 165 -2.68 -0.39 -13.66
C THR A 165 -4.04 -0.88 -13.18
N GLY A 166 -4.85 -1.43 -14.08
CA GLY A 166 -6.13 -2.04 -13.72
C GLY A 166 -6.00 -3.26 -12.81
N VAL A 167 -4.77 -3.57 -12.38
CA VAL A 167 -4.38 -4.70 -11.56
C VAL A 167 -3.46 -4.27 -10.42
N ARG A 168 -3.59 -4.94 -9.27
CA ARG A 168 -2.63 -4.91 -8.17
C ARG A 168 -1.87 -6.22 -8.11
N LEU A 169 -0.59 -6.15 -7.73
CA LEU A 169 0.25 -7.32 -7.55
C LEU A 169 0.33 -7.67 -6.07
N SER A 170 0.24 -8.95 -5.73
CA SER A 170 0.56 -9.47 -4.41
C SER A 170 1.49 -10.68 -4.55
N LEU A 171 2.14 -11.05 -3.46
CA LEU A 171 3.05 -12.19 -3.41
C LEU A 171 2.53 -13.20 -2.38
N ARG A 172 2.07 -14.36 -2.85
CA ARG A 172 1.69 -15.48 -1.98
C ARG A 172 2.91 -16.34 -1.72
N VAL A 173 3.28 -16.50 -0.46
CA VAL A 173 4.34 -17.42 -0.05
C VAL A 173 3.73 -18.79 0.20
N GLU A 174 4.28 -19.81 -0.45
CA GLU A 174 3.91 -21.22 -0.30
C GLU A 174 5.07 -21.99 0.31
N VAL A 175 4.75 -23.01 1.11
CA VAL A 175 5.73 -23.94 1.68
C VAL A 175 5.61 -25.27 0.94
N ARG A 176 6.74 -25.76 0.44
CA ARG A 176 6.89 -27.12 -0.07
C ARG A 176 7.64 -27.95 0.95
N ASP A 177 7.22 -29.21 1.06
CA ASP A 177 7.89 -30.24 1.85
C ASP A 177 8.04 -29.90 3.33
N LEU A 178 6.94 -29.70 4.06
CA LEU A 178 6.95 -29.74 5.54
C LEU A 178 7.29 -31.18 5.96
N PRO A 179 8.52 -31.49 6.42
CA PRO A 179 8.88 -32.87 6.71
C PRO A 179 8.13 -33.34 7.96
N ALA A 180 7.30 -34.37 7.79
CA ALA A 180 6.50 -34.95 8.86
C ALA A 180 7.38 -35.67 9.91
N ASP A 181 8.50 -36.27 9.49
CA ASP A 181 9.38 -37.05 10.35
C ASP A 181 10.85 -36.64 10.19
N SER A 182 11.47 -36.28 11.33
CA SER A 182 12.89 -36.45 11.71
C SER A 182 14.04 -36.06 10.77
N GLY A 183 13.78 -35.49 9.60
CA GLY A 183 14.81 -35.04 8.66
C GLY A 183 15.22 -33.59 8.92
N ASP A 184 16.53 -33.34 8.90
CA ASP A 184 17.17 -32.01 8.95
C ASP A 184 16.94 -31.17 7.66
N ALA A 185 15.90 -31.52 6.88
CA ALA A 185 15.57 -30.89 5.62
C ALA A 185 14.82 -29.57 5.89
N SER A 186 15.39 -28.46 5.44
CA SER A 186 14.73 -27.16 5.50
C SER A 186 13.51 -27.16 4.58
N PRO A 187 12.36 -26.61 5.03
CA PRO A 187 11.22 -26.40 4.16
C PRO A 187 11.61 -25.48 3.00
N ALA A 188 11.21 -25.83 1.78
CA ALA A 188 11.45 -25.00 0.61
C ALA A 188 10.31 -23.99 0.45
N PHE A 189 10.64 -22.72 0.25
CA PHE A 189 9.64 -21.67 0.09
C PHE A 189 9.55 -21.24 -1.36
N ARG A 190 8.33 -20.97 -1.81
CA ARG A 190 8.06 -20.51 -3.16
C ARG A 190 7.19 -19.27 -3.09
N ALA A 191 7.57 -18.22 -3.79
CA ALA A 191 6.80 -17.00 -3.90
C ALA A 191 6.06 -16.98 -5.25
N VAL A 192 4.74 -16.98 -5.19
CA VAL A 192 3.83 -16.98 -6.34
C VAL A 192 3.22 -15.58 -6.48
N PRO A 193 3.46 -14.87 -7.59
CA PRO A 193 2.83 -13.58 -7.82
C PRO A 193 1.35 -13.79 -8.15
N GLN A 194 0.49 -12.98 -7.53
CA GLN A 194 -0.93 -12.97 -7.83
C GLN A 194 -1.37 -11.58 -8.29
N VAL A 195 -2.28 -11.59 -9.24
CA VAL A 195 -2.89 -10.41 -9.82
C VAL A 195 -4.29 -10.26 -9.25
N HIS A 196 -4.57 -9.09 -8.69
CA HIS A 196 -5.88 -8.70 -8.19
C HIS A 196 -6.48 -7.69 -9.13
N SER A 197 -7.76 -7.83 -9.46
CA SER A 197 -8.43 -6.79 -10.22
C SER A 197 -8.67 -5.56 -9.34
N VAL A 198 -8.37 -4.38 -9.87
CA VAL A 198 -8.79 -3.12 -9.23
C VAL A 198 -10.31 -2.93 -9.35
N SER A 199 -10.95 -3.60 -10.32
CA SER A 199 -12.40 -3.52 -10.51
C SER A 199 -13.21 -4.40 -9.58
N ASP A 200 -12.66 -5.55 -9.22
CA ASP A 200 -13.26 -6.51 -8.32
C ASP A 200 -12.16 -7.11 -7.44
N PRO A 201 -12.00 -6.64 -6.20
CA PRO A 201 -10.99 -7.15 -5.27
C PRO A 201 -11.16 -8.63 -4.93
N ALA A 202 -12.32 -9.24 -5.20
CA ALA A 202 -12.51 -10.68 -5.01
C ALA A 202 -11.91 -11.50 -6.17
N LEU A 203 -11.65 -10.86 -7.31
CA LEU A 203 -11.04 -11.49 -8.47
C LEU A 203 -9.51 -11.50 -8.31
N VAL A 204 -9.01 -12.67 -7.90
CA VAL A 204 -7.59 -12.94 -7.72
C VAL A 204 -7.20 -14.10 -8.61
N ALA A 205 -6.09 -13.96 -9.33
CA ALA A 205 -5.55 -15.02 -10.18
C ALA A 205 -4.03 -15.08 -10.07
N ASP A 206 -3.48 -16.27 -10.15
CA ASP A 206 -2.03 -16.42 -10.20
C ASP A 206 -1.53 -15.90 -11.56
N THR A 207 -0.34 -15.31 -11.60
CA THR A 207 0.19 -14.73 -12.85
C THR A 207 0.27 -15.74 -13.98
N ALA A 208 0.51 -17.02 -13.69
CA ALA A 208 0.47 -18.08 -14.69
C ALA A 208 -0.90 -18.23 -15.36
N GLU A 209 -2.00 -18.02 -14.64
CA GLU A 209 -3.37 -18.10 -15.17
C GLU A 209 -3.69 -16.92 -16.10
N VAL A 210 -3.19 -15.74 -15.76
CA VAL A 210 -3.28 -14.54 -16.62
C VAL A 210 -2.51 -14.74 -17.92
N TRP A 211 -1.36 -15.43 -17.87
CA TRP A 211 -0.54 -15.75 -19.05
C TRP A 211 -1.12 -16.88 -19.91
N SER A 212 -1.74 -17.89 -19.30
CA SER A 212 -2.42 -18.95 -20.04
C SER A 212 -3.73 -18.48 -20.68
N GLY A 213 -4.29 -17.36 -20.19
CA GLY A 213 -5.57 -16.82 -20.64
C GLY A 213 -6.78 -17.50 -20.00
N ALA A 214 -6.57 -18.32 -18.96
CA ALA A 214 -7.62 -19.04 -18.25
C ALA A 214 -8.67 -18.11 -17.63
N VAL A 215 -8.27 -16.89 -17.27
CA VAL A 215 -9.11 -15.85 -16.67
C VAL A 215 -9.81 -14.93 -17.68
N GLY A 216 -9.62 -15.16 -18.99
CA GLY A 216 -10.30 -14.41 -20.06
C GLY A 216 -10.14 -12.89 -19.94
N ASP A 217 -11.22 -12.15 -20.21
CA ASP A 217 -11.25 -10.68 -20.14
C ASP A 217 -11.46 -10.13 -18.73
N ALA A 218 -11.52 -10.96 -17.68
CA ALA A 218 -11.88 -10.55 -16.32
C ALA A 218 -10.91 -9.50 -15.73
N PHE A 219 -9.64 -9.54 -16.12
CA PHE A 219 -8.61 -8.56 -15.73
C PHE A 219 -8.36 -7.47 -16.80
N GLY A 220 -9.06 -7.53 -17.94
CA GLY A 220 -8.91 -6.62 -19.07
C GLY A 220 -7.72 -6.94 -20.00
N THR A 221 -7.73 -6.32 -21.17
CA THR A 221 -6.77 -6.56 -22.27
C THR A 221 -5.34 -6.11 -21.98
N ARG A 222 -5.12 -5.26 -20.96
CA ARG A 222 -3.81 -4.75 -20.55
C ARG A 222 -3.19 -5.48 -19.34
N ALA A 223 -3.91 -6.44 -18.74
CA ALA A 223 -3.50 -7.10 -17.50
C ALA A 223 -2.06 -7.64 -17.51
N ARG A 224 -1.64 -8.28 -18.61
CA ARG A 224 -0.27 -8.84 -18.73
C ARG A 224 0.81 -7.76 -18.72
N MET A 225 0.60 -6.69 -19.48
CA MET A 225 1.55 -5.57 -19.55
C MET A 225 1.62 -4.86 -18.20
N ASP A 226 0.47 -4.58 -17.60
CA ASP A 226 0.35 -3.92 -16.31
C ASP A 226 1.00 -4.76 -15.19
N THR A 227 0.81 -6.09 -15.22
CA THR A 227 1.47 -7.03 -14.31
C THR A 227 2.98 -7.00 -14.47
N LEU A 228 3.52 -7.00 -15.70
CA LEU A 228 4.96 -6.92 -15.92
C LEU A 228 5.56 -5.60 -15.42
N LEU A 229 4.83 -4.49 -15.55
CA LEU A 229 5.26 -3.18 -15.04
C LEU A 229 5.27 -3.17 -13.50
N ALA A 230 4.25 -3.76 -12.86
CA ALA A 230 4.21 -3.91 -11.41
C ALA A 230 5.36 -4.81 -10.92
N LEU A 231 5.57 -5.96 -11.57
CA LEU A 231 6.62 -6.90 -11.22
C LEU A 231 8.02 -6.31 -11.42
N ARG A 232 8.24 -5.55 -12.50
CA ARG A 232 9.53 -4.87 -12.75
C ARG A 232 9.87 -3.90 -11.61
N ARG A 233 8.88 -3.24 -11.04
CA ARG A 233 9.06 -2.32 -9.92
C ARG A 233 9.32 -3.06 -8.62
N ALA A 234 8.52 -4.08 -8.35
CA ALA A 234 8.74 -4.97 -7.21
C ALA A 234 10.18 -5.53 -7.21
N ALA A 235 10.69 -5.96 -8.37
CA ALA A 235 12.05 -6.47 -8.53
C ALA A 235 13.15 -5.41 -8.35
N ARG A 236 12.88 -4.12 -8.59
CA ARG A 236 13.84 -3.04 -8.28
C ARG A 236 13.96 -2.81 -6.78
N THR A 237 12.87 -3.00 -6.06
CA THR A 237 12.79 -2.79 -4.61
C THR A 237 13.19 -4.03 -3.83
N TRP A 238 12.93 -5.22 -4.38
CA TRP A 238 13.31 -6.51 -3.82
C TRP A 238 13.90 -7.42 -4.93
N PRO A 239 15.24 -7.44 -5.08
CA PRO A 239 15.95 -8.13 -6.16
C PRO A 239 15.62 -9.63 -6.37
N PRO A 240 15.25 -10.42 -5.35
CA PRO A 240 14.89 -11.83 -5.54
C PRO A 240 13.77 -12.09 -6.57
N LEU A 241 12.95 -11.09 -6.91
CA LEU A 241 11.93 -11.24 -7.97
C LEU A 241 12.48 -11.12 -9.40
N ALA A 242 13.74 -10.72 -9.60
CA ALA A 242 14.33 -10.51 -10.92
C ALA A 242 14.25 -11.72 -11.88
N PRO A 243 14.38 -12.99 -11.43
CA PRO A 243 14.23 -14.15 -12.32
C PRO A 243 12.87 -14.21 -13.03
N LEU A 244 11.80 -13.76 -12.37
CA LEU A 244 10.43 -13.76 -12.93
C LEU A 244 10.30 -12.85 -14.16
N LEU A 245 11.13 -11.81 -14.28
CA LEU A 245 11.11 -10.89 -15.42
C LEU A 245 11.72 -11.49 -16.68
N SER A 246 12.55 -12.53 -16.52
CA SER A 246 13.25 -13.21 -17.61
C SER A 246 12.52 -14.49 -18.04
N ALA A 247 11.59 -14.99 -17.22
CA ALA A 247 10.78 -16.15 -17.51
C ALA A 247 9.73 -15.84 -18.59
N ALA A 248 9.42 -16.82 -19.44
CA ALA A 248 8.34 -16.69 -20.43
C ALA A 248 6.96 -16.53 -19.76
N VAL A 249 6.81 -17.15 -18.58
CA VAL A 249 5.65 -17.02 -17.70
C VAL A 249 6.18 -16.71 -16.29
N PRO A 250 5.78 -15.59 -15.66
CA PRO A 250 6.21 -15.26 -14.31
C PRO A 250 5.39 -16.07 -13.29
N GLU A 251 5.61 -17.39 -13.24
CA GLU A 251 4.80 -18.29 -12.39
C GLU A 251 5.19 -18.20 -10.92
N ALA A 252 6.48 -18.35 -10.60
CA ALA A 252 6.96 -18.30 -9.23
C ALA A 252 8.49 -18.26 -9.16
N VAL A 253 9.00 -17.90 -7.99
CA VAL A 253 10.43 -17.97 -7.65
C VAL A 253 10.62 -18.77 -6.36
N ASP A 254 11.63 -19.63 -6.34
CA ASP A 254 12.01 -20.35 -5.12
C ASP A 254 12.87 -19.42 -4.25
N LEU A 255 12.57 -19.37 -2.95
CA LEU A 255 13.21 -18.48 -1.99
C LEU A 255 14.24 -19.23 -1.14
N ALA A 256 15.40 -18.60 -0.95
CA ALA A 256 16.41 -19.01 0.01
C ALA A 256 16.08 -18.54 1.44
N ASP A 257 16.74 -19.14 2.44
CA ASP A 257 16.54 -18.80 3.86
C ASP A 257 16.85 -17.32 4.16
N GLU A 258 17.85 -16.74 3.48
CA GLU A 258 18.18 -15.32 3.61
C GLU A 258 17.08 -14.41 3.07
N GLU A 259 16.44 -14.80 1.97
CA GLU A 259 15.39 -14.02 1.31
C GLU A 259 14.08 -14.06 2.10
N ILE A 260 13.78 -15.19 2.75
CA ILE A 260 12.64 -15.32 3.67
C ILE A 260 12.86 -14.44 4.90
N THR A 261 14.08 -14.42 5.44
CA THR A 261 14.46 -13.57 6.56
C THR A 261 14.28 -12.10 6.21
N GLU A 262 14.76 -11.69 5.03
CA GLU A 262 14.55 -10.32 4.54
C GLU A 262 13.06 -10.01 4.38
N LEU A 263 12.28 -10.93 3.81
CA LEU A 263 10.84 -10.79 3.59
C LEU A 263 10.08 -10.66 4.93
N LEU A 264 10.51 -11.32 6.00
CA LEU A 264 9.93 -11.18 7.34
C LEU A 264 10.07 -9.76 7.91
N GLY A 265 11.17 -9.07 7.59
CA GLY A 265 11.50 -7.75 8.10
C GLY A 265 11.43 -6.61 7.07
N ALA A 266 12.59 -6.25 6.51
CA ALA A 266 12.73 -5.09 5.63
C ALA A 266 12.04 -5.27 4.26
N GLY A 267 12.06 -6.49 3.72
CA GLY A 267 11.51 -6.84 2.41
C GLY A 267 10.00 -6.62 2.33
N THR A 268 9.22 -7.01 3.34
CA THR A 268 7.76 -6.71 3.36
C THR A 268 7.49 -5.21 3.30
N ARG A 269 8.24 -4.39 4.04
CA ARG A 269 8.06 -2.92 4.02
C ARG A 269 8.46 -2.31 2.68
N ALA A 270 9.54 -2.82 2.09
CA ALA A 270 10.01 -2.39 0.78
C ALA A 270 8.96 -2.73 -0.32
N LEU A 271 8.44 -3.97 -0.32
CA LEU A 271 7.39 -4.41 -1.22
C LEU A 271 6.07 -3.64 -1.03
N ALA A 272 5.65 -3.38 0.20
CA ALA A 272 4.47 -2.56 0.47
C ALA A 272 4.63 -1.12 -0.07
N GLY A 273 5.83 -0.54 0.02
CA GLY A 273 6.16 0.74 -0.60
C GLY A 273 6.11 0.72 -2.14
N ALA A 274 6.30 -0.45 -2.76
CA ALA A 274 6.11 -0.68 -4.18
C ALA A 274 4.66 -1.06 -4.55
N GLY A 275 3.73 -1.10 -3.58
CA GLY A 275 2.34 -1.48 -3.77
C GLY A 275 2.08 -2.98 -3.88
N VAL A 276 2.99 -3.81 -3.34
CA VAL A 276 2.90 -5.27 -3.35
C VAL A 276 2.65 -5.80 -1.94
N ASP A 277 1.48 -6.41 -1.73
CA ASP A 277 1.14 -7.08 -0.49
C ASP A 277 1.76 -8.48 -0.43
N VAL A 278 2.18 -8.92 0.75
CA VAL A 278 2.75 -10.27 0.96
C VAL A 278 1.80 -11.10 1.81
N HIS A 279 1.38 -12.25 1.27
CA HIS A 279 0.47 -13.18 1.92
C HIS A 279 1.21 -14.42 2.39
N TRP A 280 1.11 -14.72 3.68
CA TRP A 280 1.72 -15.89 4.29
C TRP A 280 0.70 -17.02 4.49
N PRO A 281 1.15 -18.27 4.43
CA PRO A 281 0.28 -19.42 4.66
C PRO A 281 -0.14 -19.46 6.14
N ARG A 282 -1.40 -19.85 6.39
CA ARG A 282 -2.01 -19.76 7.73
C ARG A 282 -1.37 -20.72 8.73
N GLU A 283 -0.71 -21.76 8.24
CA GLU A 283 -0.02 -22.78 9.04
C GLU A 283 1.24 -22.23 9.72
N LEU A 284 1.82 -21.14 9.18
CA LEU A 284 2.97 -20.45 9.75
C LEU A 284 2.50 -19.27 10.59
N ALA A 285 2.21 -19.53 11.87
CA ALA A 285 1.89 -18.48 12.85
C ALA A 285 3.07 -17.50 12.97
N ARG A 286 2.80 -16.20 12.80
CA ARG A 286 3.77 -15.09 12.98
C ARG A 286 3.49 -14.40 14.30
N ASP A 287 3.97 -14.94 15.42
CA ASP A 287 3.56 -14.41 16.72
C ASP A 287 4.67 -14.39 17.78
N LEU A 288 5.89 -13.96 17.43
CA LEU A 288 6.87 -13.61 18.47
C LEU A 288 6.45 -12.27 19.09
N THR A 289 5.78 -12.33 20.24
CA THR A 289 5.34 -11.16 20.98
C THR A 289 6.23 -10.94 22.20
N THR A 290 6.70 -9.72 22.39
CA THR A 290 7.46 -9.33 23.58
C THR A 290 6.48 -8.79 24.61
N ARG A 291 6.46 -9.38 25.81
CA ARG A 291 5.60 -8.93 26.90
C ARG A 291 6.45 -8.57 28.12
N ALA A 292 6.27 -7.33 28.60
CA ALA A 292 6.83 -6.89 29.87
C ALA A 292 5.71 -6.95 30.90
N GLU A 293 5.88 -7.76 31.93
CA GLU A 293 5.00 -7.76 33.08
C GLU A 293 5.74 -7.21 34.29
N VAL A 294 5.08 -6.32 35.02
CA VAL A 294 5.58 -5.80 36.30
C VAL A 294 5.01 -6.70 37.37
N GLY A 295 5.81 -7.65 37.82
CA GLY A 295 5.46 -8.58 38.88
C GLY A 295 6.66 -8.75 39.81
N PRO A 296 6.43 -9.06 41.10
CA PRO A 296 7.53 -9.48 41.96
C PRO A 296 8.21 -10.69 41.31
N PRO A 297 9.55 -10.79 41.36
CA PRO A 297 10.29 -11.85 40.68
C PRO A 297 9.81 -13.21 41.19
N ASP A 298 9.23 -14.02 40.31
CA ASP A 298 8.86 -15.40 40.61
C ASP A 298 10.14 -16.22 40.82
N GLY A 299 10.32 -16.81 42.02
CA GLY A 299 11.36 -17.82 42.18
C GLY A 299 11.91 -18.18 43.55
N GLU A 300 11.43 -17.68 44.69
CA GLU A 300 11.79 -18.26 45.99
C GLU A 300 10.56 -18.76 46.76
N PRO A 301 10.41 -20.08 46.99
CA PRO A 301 9.40 -20.59 47.91
C PRO A 301 9.82 -20.20 49.32
N VAL A 302 9.15 -19.19 49.88
CA VAL A 302 9.32 -18.82 51.29
C VAL A 302 8.96 -20.04 52.16
N PRO A 303 9.90 -20.61 52.93
CA PRO A 303 9.60 -21.71 53.83
C PRO A 303 8.90 -21.13 55.05
N GLY A 304 7.62 -21.47 55.24
CA GLY A 304 6.94 -21.18 56.51
C GLY A 304 5.45 -20.87 56.42
N ALA A 305 4.67 -21.70 55.72
CA ALA A 305 3.22 -21.70 55.88
C ALA A 305 2.78 -23.03 56.52
N ALA A 306 2.78 -23.07 57.84
CA ALA A 306 2.05 -24.07 58.62
C ALA A 306 1.39 -23.42 59.84
N SER A 307 0.06 -23.29 59.72
CA SER A 307 -1.03 -23.18 60.69
C SER A 307 -0.86 -22.64 62.13
N GLU A 308 -1.72 -21.63 62.37
CA GLU A 308 -2.67 -21.45 63.49
C GLU A 308 -2.16 -21.28 64.94
N LYS A 309 -2.38 -20.07 65.51
CA LYS A 309 -3.48 -19.76 66.48
C LYS A 309 -3.27 -18.40 67.15
N GLY A 310 -4.29 -17.54 67.03
CA GLY A 310 -4.74 -16.61 68.08
C GLY A 310 -3.96 -15.30 68.28
N GLY A 311 -4.71 -14.19 68.31
CA GLY A 311 -4.29 -12.96 69.00
C GLY A 311 -4.38 -11.69 68.15
N THR A 312 -5.42 -10.91 68.40
CA THR A 312 -5.65 -9.55 67.89
C THR A 312 -4.55 -8.56 68.30
N SER A 313 -3.93 -7.88 67.34
CA SER A 313 -3.61 -6.45 67.42
C SER A 313 -3.18 -5.92 66.04
N PHE A 314 -3.92 -4.94 65.54
CA PHE A 314 -3.50 -4.11 64.41
C PHE A 314 -2.28 -3.27 64.80
N GLY A 315 -1.23 -3.26 63.98
CA GLY A 315 -0.17 -2.26 64.03
C GLY A 315 1.23 -2.78 63.68
N GLU A 316 1.56 -2.70 62.39
CA GLU A 316 2.92 -2.46 61.84
C GLU A 316 3.98 -3.56 62.00
N GLY A 317 3.81 -4.62 61.21
CA GLY A 317 4.83 -5.64 60.95
C GLY A 317 4.53 -6.51 59.73
N GLY A 318 3.81 -5.97 58.74
CA GLY A 318 3.55 -6.67 57.48
C GLY A 318 4.78 -6.64 56.57
N PRO A 319 5.05 -7.69 55.80
CA PRO A 319 6.15 -7.69 54.84
C PRO A 319 5.98 -6.50 53.89
N SER A 320 7.07 -5.76 53.71
CA SER A 320 7.11 -4.51 52.96
C SER A 320 6.88 -4.77 51.47
N PHE A 321 5.62 -4.75 51.02
CA PHE A 321 5.22 -4.78 49.61
C PHE A 321 5.54 -3.46 48.86
N LEU A 322 6.34 -2.57 49.46
CA LEU A 322 6.64 -1.23 48.97
C LEU A 322 8.14 -0.89 49.09
N SER A 323 9.04 -1.86 48.89
CA SER A 323 10.44 -1.50 48.61
C SER A 323 10.52 -0.92 47.20
N ALA A 324 11.22 0.21 47.05
CA ALA A 324 11.44 0.84 45.75
C ALA A 324 12.12 -0.10 44.73
N ASP A 325 12.86 -1.11 45.22
CA ASP A 325 13.48 -2.16 44.41
C ASP A 325 12.48 -3.20 43.90
N ALA A 326 11.39 -3.50 44.64
CA ALA A 326 10.34 -4.41 44.18
C ALA A 326 9.42 -3.78 43.12
N LEU A 327 9.31 -2.44 43.10
CA LEU A 327 8.55 -1.69 42.09
C LEU A 327 9.30 -1.53 40.75
N LEU A 328 10.57 -1.94 40.68
CA LEU A 328 11.43 -1.81 39.49
C LEU A 328 11.83 -3.17 38.89
N ALA A 329 11.31 -4.29 39.42
CA ALA A 329 11.50 -5.60 38.81
C ALA A 329 10.61 -5.73 37.57
N PHE A 330 11.19 -5.48 36.39
CA PHE A 330 10.54 -5.70 35.11
C PHE A 330 10.85 -7.11 34.60
N ASP A 331 9.88 -8.01 34.69
CA ASP A 331 9.95 -9.36 34.13
C ASP A 331 9.61 -9.33 32.64
N TRP A 332 10.65 -9.39 31.81
CA TRP A 332 10.52 -9.52 30.36
C TRP A 332 10.45 -10.99 29.98
N TRP A 333 9.37 -11.37 29.33
CA TRP A 333 9.21 -12.69 28.73
C TRP A 333 8.78 -12.58 27.27
N PHE A 334 9.20 -13.57 26.48
CA PHE A 334 8.87 -13.66 25.06
C PHE A 334 7.84 -14.77 24.88
N ALA A 335 6.80 -14.48 24.10
CA ALA A 335 5.77 -15.46 23.76
C ALA A 335 5.83 -15.77 22.27
N LEU A 336 5.60 -17.02 21.91
CA LEU A 336 5.40 -17.44 20.53
C LEU A 336 3.99 -18.02 20.40
N GLY A 337 3.09 -17.32 19.67
CA GLY A 337 1.69 -17.73 19.56
C GLY A 337 0.94 -17.71 20.90
N GLY A 338 1.35 -16.85 21.83
CA GLY A 338 0.76 -16.72 23.17
C GLY A 338 1.36 -17.65 24.24
N GLU A 339 2.29 -18.56 23.89
CA GLU A 339 2.99 -19.42 24.85
C GLU A 339 4.37 -18.86 25.23
N GLN A 340 4.71 -18.86 26.52
CA GLN A 340 6.01 -18.38 27.02
C GLN A 340 7.16 -19.28 26.53
N LEU A 341 8.19 -18.63 25.96
CA LEU A 341 9.45 -19.26 25.54
C LEU A 341 10.42 -19.38 26.72
N THR A 342 11.02 -20.55 26.87
CA THR A 342 12.11 -20.78 27.83
C THR A 342 13.45 -20.28 27.28
N ARG A 343 14.44 -20.06 28.17
CA ARG A 343 15.79 -19.63 27.79
C ARG A 343 16.43 -20.59 26.78
N ASP A 344 16.37 -21.89 27.06
CA ASP A 344 16.96 -22.92 26.20
C ASP A 344 16.26 -23.02 24.83
N GLU A 345 14.98 -22.63 24.75
CA GLU A 345 14.25 -22.51 23.48
C GLU A 345 14.70 -21.25 22.72
N LEU A 346 14.87 -20.11 23.39
CA LEU A 346 15.36 -18.86 22.77
C LEU A 346 16.82 -18.98 22.31
N ASP A 347 17.67 -19.66 23.08
CA ASP A 347 19.07 -19.90 22.72
C ASP A 347 19.19 -20.80 21.48
N ARG A 348 18.35 -21.85 21.38
CA ARG A 348 18.25 -22.68 20.18
C ARG A 348 17.75 -21.91 18.96
N LEU A 349 16.77 -21.01 19.13
CA LEU A 349 16.30 -20.14 18.06
C LEU A 349 17.41 -19.17 17.60
N ALA A 350 18.18 -18.61 18.52
CA ALA A 350 19.25 -17.66 18.23
C ALA A 350 20.44 -18.34 17.51
N GLU A 351 20.79 -19.56 17.90
CA GLU A 351 21.88 -20.34 17.29
C GLU A 351 21.52 -20.87 15.90
N ALA A 352 20.24 -21.20 15.65
CA ALA A 352 19.81 -21.72 14.37
C ALA A 352 19.97 -20.72 13.22
N ASN A 353 19.95 -19.40 13.49
CA ASN A 353 20.02 -18.28 12.53
C ASN A 353 19.16 -18.47 11.27
N ARG A 354 18.06 -19.23 11.41
CA ARG A 354 17.14 -19.64 10.35
C ARG A 354 15.77 -19.03 10.62
N PRO A 355 15.07 -18.53 9.59
CA PRO A 355 13.77 -17.88 9.75
C PRO A 355 12.65 -18.85 10.14
N VAL A 356 12.86 -20.16 9.96
CA VAL A 356 11.86 -21.19 10.14
C VAL A 356 12.39 -22.23 11.10
N VAL A 357 11.75 -22.36 12.26
CA VAL A 357 12.21 -23.28 13.31
C VAL A 357 11.03 -24.13 13.79
N ARG A 358 11.30 -25.42 14.01
CA ARG A 358 10.35 -26.34 14.61
C ARG A 358 10.35 -26.16 16.12
N LEU A 359 9.26 -25.66 16.67
CA LEU A 359 9.08 -25.46 18.11
C LEU A 359 7.83 -26.22 18.57
N ARG A 360 8.02 -27.19 19.49
CA ARG A 360 6.94 -28.03 20.05
C ARG A 360 6.03 -28.63 18.95
N ASP A 361 6.65 -29.27 17.95
CA ASP A 361 5.99 -29.90 16.79
C ASP A 361 5.19 -28.98 15.85
N ARG A 362 5.43 -27.66 15.91
CA ARG A 362 4.90 -26.68 14.95
C ARG A 362 6.02 -25.95 14.24
N TRP A 363 5.84 -25.69 12.95
CA TRP A 363 6.72 -24.83 12.17
C TRP A 363 6.33 -23.38 12.42
N VAL A 364 7.28 -22.58 12.90
CA VAL A 364 7.04 -21.17 13.21
C VAL A 364 8.01 -20.30 12.45
N LEU A 365 7.49 -19.22 11.85
CA LEU A 365 8.29 -18.17 11.24
C LEU A 365 8.72 -17.18 12.32
N VAL A 366 10.02 -17.01 12.49
CA VAL A 366 10.58 -16.07 13.46
C VAL A 366 11.69 -15.27 12.77
N ASP A 367 11.65 -13.94 12.89
CA ASP A 367 12.75 -13.10 12.40
C ASP A 367 13.99 -13.32 13.30
N PRO A 368 15.11 -13.84 12.78
CA PRO A 368 16.33 -14.08 13.55
C PRO A 368 16.92 -12.80 14.17
N GLU A 369 16.67 -11.62 13.60
CA GLU A 369 17.07 -10.34 14.22
C GLU A 369 16.23 -10.04 15.47
N GLU A 370 14.93 -10.36 15.45
CA GLU A 370 14.06 -10.20 16.62
C GLU A 370 14.44 -11.17 17.74
N VAL A 371 14.81 -12.41 17.40
CA VAL A 371 15.34 -13.39 18.37
C VAL A 371 16.64 -12.91 19.01
N ARG A 372 17.57 -12.37 18.21
CA ARG A 372 18.83 -11.82 18.74
C ARG A 372 18.61 -10.63 19.67
N ARG A 373 17.67 -9.73 19.31
CA ARG A 373 17.27 -8.62 20.19
C ARG A 373 16.59 -9.12 21.46
N ALA A 374 15.78 -10.17 21.37
CA ALA A 374 15.14 -10.79 22.51
C ALA A 374 16.19 -11.34 23.51
N ARG A 375 17.17 -12.09 23.00
CA ARG A 375 18.29 -12.63 23.79
C ARG A 375 19.09 -11.53 24.49
N ALA A 376 19.50 -10.49 23.75
CA ALA A 376 20.30 -9.39 24.31
C ALA A 376 19.58 -8.64 25.45
N ARG A 377 18.25 -8.48 25.37
CA ARG A 377 17.45 -7.85 26.43
C ARG A 377 17.30 -8.73 27.65
N GLN A 378 17.17 -10.05 27.47
CA GLN A 378 17.06 -10.99 28.58
C GLN A 378 18.41 -11.13 29.33
N ASP A 379 19.54 -11.04 28.62
CA ASP A 379 20.89 -11.06 29.23
C ASP A 379 21.20 -9.77 30.00
N SER A 380 20.74 -8.60 29.53
CA SER A 380 20.96 -7.31 30.21
C SER A 380 20.33 -7.23 31.60
N ARG A 381 19.31 -8.04 31.88
CA ARG A 381 18.61 -8.06 33.18
C ARG A 381 19.47 -8.70 34.28
N TYR A 382 20.32 -9.67 33.93
CA TYR A 382 21.21 -10.32 34.88
C TYR A 382 22.47 -9.50 35.19
N CYS A 383 22.92 -8.61 34.29
CA CYS A 383 24.04 -7.70 34.58
C CYS A 383 23.66 -6.53 35.50
N SER A 384 22.37 -6.17 35.59
CA SER A 384 21.90 -5.11 36.50
C SER A 384 21.69 -5.58 37.94
N ALA A 385 21.90 -6.88 38.23
CA ALA A 385 21.69 -7.49 39.54
C ALA A 385 22.99 -7.85 40.28
N ARG A 386 24.14 -7.21 39.92
CA ARG A 386 25.45 -7.52 40.50
C ARG A 386 26.12 -6.35 41.18
#